data_AF-A0A222TAQ1-F1
#
_entry.id   AF-A0A222TAQ1-F1
#
_cell.length_a   1.000
_cell.length_b   1.000
_cell.length_c   1.000
_cell.angle_alpha   90.00
_cell.angle_beta   90.00
_cell.angle_gamma   90.00
#
_symmetry.space_group_name_H-M   'P 1'
#
loop_
_entity.id
_entity.type
_entity.pdbx_description
1 polymer ?
#
loop_
_entity_poly.entity_id
_entity_poly.type
_entity_poly.pdbx_seq_one_letter_code
_entity_poly.pdbx_strand_id
1 'polypeptide(L)'
;MAGAKRCLEERGFARTTSRDIAAAANAPLGTINYHYGSKERLLNAALLESLDEWSEKVRSGSTEAAPDSDAGTRAESMWARIIESGTTDRPLVVAGVEALAQAERSADVRQQLAEAFERARTALAADLHGIEGTEEGEVARAVGSVHMALVAGLTQQWLVDPERAPSAREVATGLRRIAQALESDA
;
A
#
# COMPACT_ATOMS: atom_id res chain seq x y z
N MET A 1 -2.64 -7.24 -18.69
CA MET A 1 -2.24 -7.12 -17.27
C MET A 1 -0.78 -7.48 -17.01
N ALA A 2 -0.38 -8.75 -17.07
CA ALA A 2 0.99 -9.19 -16.69
C ALA A 2 2.15 -8.43 -17.38
N GLY A 3 2.03 -8.09 -18.67
CA GLY A 3 3.05 -7.27 -19.36
C GLY A 3 3.20 -5.86 -18.79
N ALA A 4 2.11 -5.25 -18.33
CA ALA A 4 2.12 -3.94 -17.69
C ALA A 4 2.77 -3.98 -16.30
N LYS A 5 2.46 -5.01 -15.49
CA LYS A 5 3.11 -5.26 -14.19
C LYS A 5 4.63 -5.38 -14.33
N ARG A 6 5.10 -6.22 -15.26
CA ARG A 6 6.55 -6.33 -15.56
C ARG A 6 7.17 -5.01 -15.96
N CYS A 7 6.50 -4.21 -16.79
CA CYS A 7 7.02 -2.90 -17.17
C CYS A 7 7.09 -1.93 -15.98
N LEU A 8 6.13 -1.96 -15.05
CA LEU A 8 6.17 -1.17 -13.82
C LEU A 8 7.39 -1.55 -12.96
N GLU A 9 7.65 -2.84 -12.79
CA GLU A 9 8.79 -3.34 -12.02
C GLU A 9 10.14 -2.98 -12.67
N GLU A 10 10.27 -3.17 -13.98
CA GLU A 10 11.53 -2.95 -14.70
C GLU A 10 11.82 -1.46 -14.96
N ARG A 11 10.78 -0.66 -15.22
CA ARG A 11 10.93 0.71 -15.76
C ARG A 11 10.27 1.77 -14.91
N GLY A 12 9.30 1.44 -14.05
CA GLY A 12 8.48 2.41 -13.33
C GLY A 12 7.34 2.97 -14.18
N PHE A 13 6.45 3.76 -13.56
CA PHE A 13 5.24 4.26 -14.21
C PHE A 13 5.59 5.27 -15.32
N ALA A 14 6.43 6.26 -14.99
CA ALA A 14 6.71 7.40 -15.88
C ALA A 14 7.44 7.00 -17.18
N ARG A 15 8.34 6.00 -17.12
CA ARG A 15 9.14 5.57 -18.27
C ARG A 15 8.47 4.50 -19.12
N THR A 16 7.36 3.93 -18.68
CA THR A 16 6.68 2.87 -19.43
C THR A 16 5.85 3.44 -20.59
N THR A 17 6.03 2.88 -21.79
CA THR A 17 5.26 3.21 -22.99
C THR A 17 4.30 2.08 -23.41
N SER A 18 3.29 2.40 -24.22
CA SER A 18 2.38 1.39 -24.77
C SER A 18 3.10 0.32 -25.60
N ARG A 19 4.21 0.69 -26.27
CA ARG A 19 5.04 -0.24 -27.03
C ARG A 19 5.77 -1.21 -26.12
N ASP A 20 6.29 -0.74 -24.99
CA ASP A 20 6.93 -1.61 -23.99
C ASP A 20 5.94 -2.63 -23.44
N ILE A 21 4.73 -2.17 -23.09
CA ILE A 21 3.68 -3.04 -22.57
C ILE A 21 3.25 -4.08 -23.61
N ALA A 22 3.04 -3.66 -24.85
CA ALA A 22 2.65 -4.56 -25.95
C ALA A 22 3.72 -5.63 -26.22
N ALA A 23 5.00 -5.23 -26.25
CA ALA A 23 6.12 -6.15 -26.38
C ALA A 23 6.20 -7.12 -25.20
N ALA A 24 6.10 -6.62 -23.97
CA ALA A 24 6.11 -7.43 -22.76
C ALA A 24 4.91 -8.38 -22.68
N ALA A 25 3.77 -8.02 -23.25
CA ALA A 25 2.57 -8.87 -23.29
C ALA A 25 2.50 -9.82 -24.50
N ASN A 26 3.47 -9.72 -25.43
CA ASN A 26 3.40 -10.36 -26.75
C ASN A 26 2.04 -10.15 -27.45
N ALA A 27 1.55 -8.91 -27.41
CA ALA A 27 0.22 -8.54 -27.88
C ALA A 27 0.27 -7.36 -28.86
N PRO A 28 -0.71 -7.22 -29.78
CA PRO A 28 -0.81 -6.06 -30.64
C PRO A 28 -0.97 -4.76 -29.83
N LEU A 29 -0.33 -3.68 -30.28
CA LEU A 29 -0.39 -2.38 -29.61
C LEU A 29 -1.83 -1.86 -29.43
N GLY A 30 -2.70 -2.11 -30.42
CA GLY A 30 -4.10 -1.66 -30.40
C GLY A 30 -4.95 -2.31 -29.30
N THR A 31 -4.54 -3.46 -28.77
CA THR A 31 -5.24 -4.20 -27.71
C THR A 31 -5.32 -3.39 -26.41
N ILE A 32 -4.33 -2.54 -26.12
CA ILE A 32 -4.33 -1.67 -24.93
C ILE A 32 -5.48 -0.67 -25.00
N ASN A 33 -5.62 0.03 -26.12
CA ASN A 33 -6.69 1.01 -26.31
C ASN A 33 -8.07 0.34 -26.31
N TYR A 34 -8.18 -0.85 -26.92
CA TYR A 34 -9.45 -1.58 -26.99
C TYR A 34 -9.97 -2.04 -25.61
N HIS A 35 -9.13 -2.66 -24.77
CA HIS A 35 -9.59 -3.17 -23.46
C HIS A 35 -9.52 -2.15 -22.34
N TYR A 36 -8.49 -1.30 -22.37
CA TYR A 36 -8.17 -0.43 -21.25
C TYR A 36 -8.29 1.03 -21.60
N GLY A 37 -8.62 1.43 -22.83
CA GLY A 37 -8.87 2.83 -23.26
C GLY A 37 -7.67 3.77 -23.23
N SER A 38 -6.67 3.53 -22.39
CA SER A 38 -5.38 4.23 -22.42
C SER A 38 -4.29 3.41 -21.74
N LYS A 39 -3.04 3.79 -22.00
CA LYS A 39 -1.86 3.24 -21.32
C LYS A 39 -1.92 3.53 -19.82
N GLU A 40 -2.31 4.75 -19.45
CA GLU A 40 -2.39 5.21 -18.07
C GLU A 40 -3.42 4.40 -17.30
N ARG A 41 -4.61 4.14 -17.86
CA ARG A 41 -5.61 3.30 -17.17
C ARG A 41 -5.11 1.87 -16.98
N LEU A 42 -4.42 1.28 -17.98
CA LEU A 42 -3.81 -0.04 -17.84
C LEU A 42 -2.69 -0.06 -16.78
N LEU A 43 -1.80 0.93 -16.78
CA LEU A 43 -0.71 0.99 -15.79
C LEU A 43 -1.23 1.19 -14.37
N ASN A 44 -2.26 2.01 -14.18
CA ASN A 44 -2.87 2.18 -12.87
C ASN A 44 -3.58 0.91 -12.39
N ALA A 45 -4.34 0.24 -13.26
CA ALA A 45 -4.96 -1.03 -12.92
C ALA A 45 -3.91 -2.09 -12.56
N ALA A 46 -2.81 -2.17 -13.32
CA ALA A 46 -1.71 -3.09 -13.05
C ALA A 46 -1.02 -2.79 -11.72
N LEU A 47 -0.79 -1.50 -11.42
CA LEU A 47 -0.19 -1.08 -10.17
C LEU A 47 -1.09 -1.41 -8.98
N LEU A 48 -2.39 -1.11 -9.05
CA LEU A 48 -3.32 -1.41 -7.97
C LEU A 48 -3.37 -2.91 -7.69
N GLU A 49 -3.43 -3.74 -8.73
CA GLU A 49 -3.40 -5.19 -8.58
C GLU A 49 -2.07 -5.68 -7.96
N SER A 50 -0.93 -5.07 -8.32
CA SER A 50 0.36 -5.38 -7.69
C SER A 50 0.46 -4.91 -6.24
N LEU A 51 -0.12 -3.75 -5.90
CA LEU A 51 -0.19 -3.25 -4.53
C LEU A 51 -1.11 -4.11 -3.67
N ASP A 52 -2.24 -4.58 -4.22
CA ASP A 52 -3.14 -5.52 -3.55
C ASP A 52 -2.42 -6.86 -3.27
N GLU A 53 -1.73 -7.42 -4.27
CA GLU A 53 -0.89 -8.63 -4.10
C GLU A 53 0.20 -8.46 -3.04
N TRP A 54 0.88 -7.31 -3.03
CA TRP A 54 1.89 -6.98 -2.03
C TRP A 54 1.28 -6.80 -0.64
N SER A 55 0.13 -6.13 -0.53
CA SER A 55 -0.56 -5.96 0.74
C SER A 55 -0.97 -7.31 1.33
N GLU A 56 -1.42 -8.23 0.48
CA GLU A 56 -1.76 -9.59 0.86
C GLU A 56 -0.54 -10.39 1.31
N LYS A 57 0.62 -10.23 0.64
CA LYS A 57 1.90 -10.81 1.07
C LYS A 57 2.32 -10.29 2.45
N VAL A 58 2.24 -8.97 2.68
CA VAL A 58 2.57 -8.36 3.97
C VAL A 58 1.60 -8.80 5.08
N ARG A 59 0.32 -9.01 4.72
CA ARG A 59 -0.74 -9.43 5.65
C ARG A 59 -0.68 -10.93 5.96
N SER A 60 -0.46 -11.80 4.98
CA SER A 60 -0.33 -13.25 5.16
C SER A 60 0.96 -13.65 5.90
N GLY A 61 2.01 -12.81 5.88
CA GLY A 61 3.13 -12.93 6.81
C GLY A 61 2.71 -12.79 8.29
N SER A 62 1.51 -12.28 8.59
CA SER A 62 0.95 -12.20 9.97
C SER A 62 0.51 -13.56 10.51
N THR A 63 0.28 -14.55 9.65
CA THR A 63 -0.12 -15.89 10.11
C THR A 63 1.00 -16.62 10.87
N GLU A 64 2.23 -16.09 10.84
CA GLU A 64 3.34 -16.52 11.70
C GLU A 64 3.34 -15.86 13.09
N ALA A 65 2.56 -14.79 13.29
CA ALA A 65 2.29 -14.30 14.63
C ALA A 65 1.46 -15.36 15.36
N ALA A 66 1.84 -15.70 16.59
CA ALA A 66 1.10 -16.67 17.37
C ALA A 66 -0.40 -16.29 17.42
N PRO A 67 -1.32 -17.27 17.31
CA PRO A 67 -2.77 -17.01 17.27
C PRO A 67 -3.29 -16.18 18.46
N ASP A 68 -2.54 -16.11 19.56
CA ASP A 68 -2.85 -15.33 20.77
C ASP A 68 -2.03 -14.04 20.91
N SER A 69 -1.33 -13.59 19.86
CA SER A 69 -0.58 -12.33 19.91
C SER A 69 -1.54 -11.15 20.15
N ASP A 70 -1.17 -10.20 21.01
CA ASP A 70 -1.96 -9.00 21.22
C ASP A 70 -1.93 -8.06 19.99
N ALA A 71 -2.90 -7.15 19.91
CA ALA A 71 -3.03 -6.22 18.77
C ALA A 71 -1.78 -5.35 18.54
N GLY A 72 -1.06 -4.99 19.61
CA GLY A 72 0.18 -4.23 19.53
C GLY A 72 1.30 -5.04 18.88
N THR A 73 1.45 -6.31 19.28
CA THR A 73 2.41 -7.25 18.68
C THR A 73 2.11 -7.49 17.19
N ARG A 74 0.83 -7.64 16.81
CA ARG A 74 0.42 -7.76 15.40
C ARG A 74 0.77 -6.52 14.58
N ALA A 75 0.47 -5.33 15.10
CA ALA A 75 0.77 -4.06 14.44
C ALA A 75 2.29 -3.84 14.27
N GLU A 76 3.08 -4.09 15.31
CA GLU A 76 4.55 -3.95 15.26
C GLU A 76 5.16 -4.92 14.23
N SER A 77 4.68 -6.16 14.20
CA SER A 77 5.11 -7.16 13.21
C SER A 77 4.75 -6.75 11.78
N MET A 78 3.55 -6.18 11.59
CA MET A 78 3.14 -5.68 10.28
C MET A 78 4.04 -4.52 9.82
N TRP A 79 4.32 -3.54 10.68
CA TRP A 79 5.20 -2.42 10.32
C TRP A 79 6.63 -2.89 10.01
N ALA A 80 7.14 -3.89 10.72
CA ALA A 80 8.45 -4.48 10.44
C ALA A 80 8.50 -5.07 9.01
N ARG A 81 7.44 -5.81 8.60
CA ARG A 81 7.33 -6.37 7.25
C ARG A 81 7.18 -5.30 6.17
N ILE A 82 6.45 -4.20 6.45
CA ILE A 82 6.37 -3.05 5.55
C ILE A 82 7.77 -2.47 5.30
N ILE A 83 8.54 -2.25 6.36
CA ILE A 83 9.92 -1.73 6.27
C ILE A 83 10.81 -2.70 5.50
N GLU A 84 10.76 -3.99 5.81
CA GLU A 84 11.52 -5.03 5.11
C GLU A 84 11.18 -5.07 3.61
N SER A 85 9.90 -4.95 3.26
CA SER A 85 9.45 -4.95 1.87
C SER A 85 9.97 -3.78 1.05
N GLY A 86 10.36 -2.69 1.72
CA GLY A 86 11.07 -1.59 1.07
C GLY A 86 12.33 -2.08 0.37
N THR A 87 13.05 -3.05 0.94
CA THR A 87 14.25 -3.63 0.34
C THR A 87 13.91 -4.64 -0.76
N THR A 88 13.00 -5.58 -0.50
CA THR A 88 12.72 -6.71 -1.39
C THR A 88 11.86 -6.33 -2.59
N ASP A 89 11.00 -5.33 -2.43
CA ASP A 89 9.96 -4.94 -3.39
C ASP A 89 10.07 -3.43 -3.75
N ARG A 90 11.26 -2.82 -3.60
CA ARG A 90 11.51 -1.38 -3.82
C ARG A 90 10.88 -0.81 -5.10
N PRO A 91 10.98 -1.45 -6.29
CA PRO A 91 10.39 -0.91 -7.51
C PRO A 91 8.87 -0.74 -7.43
N LEU A 92 8.18 -1.69 -6.81
CA LEU A 92 6.74 -1.64 -6.61
C LEU A 92 6.35 -0.50 -5.66
N VAL A 93 7.10 -0.36 -4.56
CA VAL A 93 6.88 0.71 -3.57
C VAL A 93 7.05 2.09 -4.20
N VAL A 94 8.08 2.28 -5.03
CA VAL A 94 8.29 3.51 -5.80
C VAL A 94 7.12 3.76 -6.77
N ALA A 95 6.67 2.74 -7.50
CA ALA A 95 5.55 2.87 -8.42
C ALA A 95 4.25 3.28 -7.70
N GLY A 96 4.03 2.78 -6.47
CA GLY A 96 2.93 3.21 -5.60
C GLY A 96 2.97 4.72 -5.31
N VAL A 97 4.14 5.26 -4.96
CA VAL A 97 4.33 6.70 -4.73
C VAL A 97 4.10 7.51 -6.02
N GLU A 98 4.57 7.02 -7.17
CA GLU A 98 4.34 7.67 -8.46
C GLU A 98 2.84 7.78 -8.80
N ALA A 99 2.04 6.76 -8.48
CA ALA A 99 0.59 6.81 -8.71
C ALA A 99 -0.15 7.77 -7.79
N LEU A 100 0.29 7.94 -6.54
CA LEU A 100 -0.25 9.00 -5.67
C LEU A 100 -0.04 10.38 -6.29
N ALA A 101 1.15 10.63 -6.85
CA ALA A 101 1.41 11.88 -7.58
C ALA A 101 0.55 12.01 -8.86
N GLN A 102 0.15 10.89 -9.47
CA GLN A 102 -0.70 10.88 -10.66
C GLN A 102 -2.19 11.12 -10.35
N ALA A 103 -2.65 10.81 -9.13
CA ALA A 103 -4.03 11.04 -8.70
C ALA A 103 -4.47 12.52 -8.85
N GLU A 104 -3.55 13.46 -8.65
CA GLU A 104 -3.81 14.89 -8.83
C GLU A 104 -4.03 15.30 -10.29
N ARG A 105 -3.61 14.45 -11.24
CA ARG A 105 -3.70 14.71 -12.70
C ARG A 105 -4.76 13.87 -13.39
N SER A 106 -5.41 12.94 -12.68
CA SER A 106 -6.42 12.05 -13.25
C SER A 106 -7.50 11.69 -12.24
N ALA A 107 -8.74 12.11 -12.53
CA ALA A 107 -9.90 11.83 -11.70
C ALA A 107 -10.17 10.32 -11.56
N ASP A 108 -10.01 9.56 -12.65
CA ASP A 108 -10.18 8.10 -12.65
C ASP A 108 -9.18 7.43 -11.71
N VAL A 109 -7.91 7.86 -11.74
CA VAL A 109 -6.86 7.33 -10.86
C VAL A 109 -7.12 7.68 -9.41
N ARG A 110 -7.51 8.93 -9.15
CA ARG A 110 -7.90 9.36 -7.81
C ARG A 110 -9.06 8.54 -7.26
N GLN A 111 -10.08 8.27 -8.07
CA GLN A 111 -11.21 7.45 -7.66
C GLN A 111 -10.77 6.03 -7.31
N GLN A 112 -9.99 5.38 -8.19
CA GLN A 112 -9.53 4.01 -7.94
C GLN A 112 -8.67 3.89 -6.68
N LEU A 113 -7.77 4.86 -6.45
CA LEU A 113 -6.96 4.91 -5.23
C LEU A 113 -7.80 5.17 -3.98
N ALA A 114 -8.78 6.06 -4.06
CA ALA A 114 -9.69 6.32 -2.94
C ALA A 114 -10.47 5.06 -2.55
N GLU A 115 -11.01 4.34 -3.52
CA GLU A 115 -11.71 3.07 -3.29
C GLU A 115 -10.78 1.99 -2.70
N ALA A 116 -9.54 1.91 -3.18
CA ALA A 116 -8.53 1.01 -2.62
C ALA A 116 -8.19 1.36 -1.17
N PHE A 117 -8.04 2.65 -0.85
CA PHE A 117 -7.83 3.11 0.52
C PHE A 117 -9.02 2.80 1.43
N GLU A 118 -10.25 2.93 0.96
CA GLU A 118 -11.40 2.54 1.78
C GLU A 118 -11.39 1.05 2.15
N ARG A 119 -11.10 0.17 1.18
CA ARG A 119 -11.00 -1.27 1.43
C ARG A 119 -9.86 -1.59 2.40
N ALA A 120 -8.69 -0.98 2.20
CA ALA A 120 -7.54 -1.24 3.04
C ALA A 120 -7.72 -0.76 4.49
N ARG A 121 -8.44 0.34 4.74
CA ARG A 121 -8.72 0.76 6.13
C ARG A 121 -9.54 -0.29 6.89
N THR A 122 -10.59 -0.79 6.27
CA THR A 122 -11.44 -1.82 6.88
C THR A 122 -10.66 -3.11 7.12
N ALA A 123 -9.84 -3.54 6.14
CA ALA A 123 -8.98 -4.71 6.30
C ALA A 123 -7.99 -4.54 7.47
N LEU A 124 -7.27 -3.43 7.52
CA LEU A 124 -6.29 -3.15 8.58
C LEU A 124 -6.91 -3.15 9.98
N ALA A 125 -8.12 -2.63 10.14
CA ALA A 125 -8.82 -2.66 11.42
C ALA A 125 -9.22 -4.09 11.84
N ALA A 126 -9.74 -4.87 10.89
CA ALA A 126 -10.11 -6.26 11.12
C ALA A 126 -8.87 -7.13 11.45
N ASP A 127 -7.85 -7.11 10.57
CA ASP A 127 -6.68 -7.98 10.70
C ASP A 127 -5.85 -7.70 11.96
N LEU A 128 -5.71 -6.42 12.34
CA LEU A 128 -4.82 -6.03 13.43
C LEU A 128 -5.54 -5.91 14.77
N HIS A 129 -6.81 -5.52 14.78
CA HIS A 129 -7.54 -5.20 16.00
C HIS A 129 -8.79 -6.07 16.21
N GLY A 130 -9.18 -6.89 15.24
CA GLY A 130 -10.41 -7.71 15.31
C GLY A 130 -11.69 -6.87 15.27
N ILE A 131 -11.61 -5.64 14.76
CA ILE A 131 -12.73 -4.69 14.68
C ILE A 131 -13.47 -4.97 13.38
N GLU A 132 -14.63 -5.63 13.48
CA GLU A 132 -15.47 -6.03 12.35
C GLU A 132 -16.93 -5.60 12.56
N GLY A 133 -17.66 -5.40 11.46
CA GLY A 133 -19.10 -5.11 11.49
C GLY A 133 -19.48 -3.64 11.35
N THR A 134 -20.75 -3.40 11.00
CA THR A 134 -21.27 -2.06 10.68
C THR A 134 -21.46 -1.17 11.90
N GLU A 135 -21.59 -1.74 13.10
CA GLU A 135 -21.80 -1.00 14.36
C GLU A 135 -20.52 -0.29 14.83
N GLU A 136 -19.35 -0.83 14.49
CA GLU A 136 -18.03 -0.22 14.77
C GLU A 136 -17.43 0.47 13.54
N GLY A 137 -18.23 0.75 12.50
CA GLY A 137 -17.72 1.20 11.20
C GLY A 137 -16.90 2.50 11.26
N GLU A 138 -17.27 3.45 12.12
CA GLU A 138 -16.51 4.68 12.31
C GLU A 138 -15.16 4.43 13.01
N VAL A 139 -15.15 3.58 14.04
CA VAL A 139 -13.95 3.19 14.77
C VAL A 139 -13.01 2.38 13.87
N ALA A 140 -13.54 1.40 13.13
CA ALA A 140 -12.78 0.61 12.15
C ALA A 140 -12.12 1.52 11.11
N ARG A 141 -12.89 2.46 10.54
CA ARG A 141 -12.35 3.44 9.60
C ARG A 141 -11.26 4.30 10.23
N ALA A 142 -11.44 4.77 11.47
CA ALA A 142 -10.46 5.60 12.16
C ALA A 142 -9.16 4.84 12.46
N VAL A 143 -9.26 3.64 13.04
CA VAL A 143 -8.12 2.76 13.33
C VAL A 143 -7.37 2.41 12.04
N GLY A 144 -8.09 1.98 11.01
CA GLY A 144 -7.51 1.69 9.70
C GLY A 144 -6.84 2.91 9.05
N SER A 145 -7.42 4.11 9.23
CA SER A 145 -6.83 5.36 8.72
C SER A 145 -5.49 5.68 9.37
N VAL A 146 -5.36 5.47 10.68
CA VAL A 146 -4.09 5.67 11.40
C VAL A 146 -3.03 4.70 10.89
N HIS A 147 -3.38 3.42 10.73
CA HIS A 147 -2.44 2.43 10.18
C HIS A 147 -2.03 2.78 8.75
N MET A 148 -2.97 3.22 7.93
CA MET A 148 -2.69 3.64 6.56
C MET A 148 -1.75 4.86 6.50
N ALA A 149 -1.97 5.85 7.36
CA ALA A 149 -1.08 7.00 7.48
C ALA A 149 0.33 6.60 7.90
N LEU A 150 0.45 5.66 8.85
CA LEU A 150 1.74 5.11 9.28
C LEU A 150 2.43 4.35 8.14
N VAL A 151 1.73 3.46 7.44
CA VAL A 151 2.30 2.70 6.31
C VAL A 151 2.80 3.66 5.22
N ALA A 152 2.01 4.67 4.86
CA ALA A 152 2.41 5.67 3.88
C ALA A 152 3.65 6.47 4.33
N GLY A 153 3.66 6.93 5.58
CA GLY A 153 4.79 7.70 6.14
C GLY A 153 6.07 6.87 6.31
N LEU A 154 5.95 5.61 6.74
CA LEU A 154 7.08 4.69 6.86
C LEU A 154 7.71 4.40 5.51
N THR A 155 6.86 4.10 4.52
CA THR A 155 7.26 3.87 3.14
C THR A 155 8.03 5.06 2.58
N GLN A 156 7.53 6.28 2.77
CA GLN A 156 8.18 7.49 2.27
C GLN A 156 9.52 7.75 2.96
N GLN A 157 9.58 7.68 4.30
CA GLN A 157 10.82 7.89 5.03
C GLN A 157 11.90 6.88 4.64
N TRP A 158 11.51 5.61 4.50
CA TRP A 158 12.41 4.55 4.08
C TRP A 158 12.91 4.69 2.64
N LEU A 159 12.04 5.10 1.71
CA LEU A 159 12.45 5.33 0.33
C LEU A 159 13.49 6.46 0.21
N VAL A 160 13.39 7.49 1.06
CA VAL A 160 14.29 8.65 1.08
C VAL A 160 15.62 8.33 1.75
N ASP A 161 15.59 7.74 2.95
CA ASP A 161 16.78 7.43 3.73
C ASP A 161 16.61 6.11 4.51
N PRO A 162 16.97 4.97 3.90
CA PRO A 162 16.78 3.67 4.54
C PRO A 162 17.70 3.45 5.75
N GLU A 163 18.81 4.17 5.86
CA GLU A 163 19.76 4.04 6.99
C GLU A 163 19.23 4.72 8.25
N ARG A 164 18.45 5.79 8.09
CA ARG A 164 17.87 6.59 9.19
C ARG A 164 16.36 6.44 9.33
N ALA A 165 15.74 5.57 8.54
CA ALA A 165 14.32 5.30 8.62
C ALA A 165 13.94 4.67 9.97
N PRO A 166 12.78 5.03 10.54
CA PRO A 166 12.36 4.49 11.83
C PRO A 166 12.09 2.99 11.75
N SER A 167 12.52 2.27 12.78
CA SER A 167 12.15 0.88 13.01
C SER A 167 10.70 0.74 13.51
N ALA A 168 10.11 -0.44 13.36
CA ALA A 168 8.78 -0.74 13.89
C ALA A 168 8.69 -0.49 15.42
N ARG A 169 9.76 -0.80 16.15
CA ARG A 169 9.86 -0.56 17.59
C ARG A 169 9.87 0.93 17.94
N GLU A 170 10.58 1.76 17.16
CA GLU A 170 10.58 3.21 17.35
C GLU A 170 9.20 3.80 17.09
N VAL A 171 8.50 3.35 16.03
CA VAL A 171 7.11 3.72 15.75
C VAL A 171 6.19 3.35 16.92
N ALA A 172 6.27 2.11 17.40
CA ALA A 172 5.47 1.65 18.54
C ALA A 172 5.74 2.47 19.82
N THR A 173 7.00 2.82 20.06
CA THR A 173 7.40 3.66 21.20
C THR A 173 6.82 5.07 21.07
N GLY A 174 6.92 5.68 19.89
CA GLY A 174 6.38 7.02 19.61
C GLY A 174 4.86 7.06 19.75
N LEU A 175 4.14 6.09 19.18
CA LEU A 175 2.68 6.01 19.26
C LEU A 175 2.18 5.88 20.70
N ARG A 176 2.79 5.01 21.52
CA ARG A 176 2.42 4.89 22.94
C ARG A 176 2.59 6.23 23.67
N ARG A 177 3.66 6.97 23.38
CA ARG A 177 3.90 8.28 23.99
C ARG A 177 2.88 9.33 23.55
N ILE A 178 2.49 9.32 22.28
CA ILE A 178 1.44 10.20 21.72
C ILE A 178 0.08 9.86 22.33
N ALA A 179 -0.30 8.58 22.39
CA ALA A 179 -1.58 8.15 22.97
C ALA A 179 -1.72 8.60 24.44
N GLN A 180 -0.68 8.39 25.26
CA GLN A 180 -0.65 8.88 26.64
C GLN A 180 -0.86 10.39 26.75
N ALA A 181 -0.33 11.17 25.80
CA ALA A 181 -0.50 12.62 25.79
C ALA A 181 -1.94 13.01 25.41
N LEU A 182 -2.55 12.32 24.46
CA LEU A 182 -3.96 12.53 24.06
C LEU A 182 -4.94 12.19 25.19
N GLU A 183 -4.63 11.20 26.01
CA GLU A 183 -5.42 10.83 27.20
C GLU A 183 -5.27 11.84 28.36
N SER A 184 -4.14 12.56 28.44
CA SER A 184 -3.85 13.50 29.53
C SER A 184 -4.54 14.86 29.36
N ASP A 185 -5.07 15.15 28.17
CA ASP A 185 -5.80 16.39 27.83
C ASP A 185 -7.34 16.21 27.92
N ALA A 186 -7.83 15.10 28.50
CA ALA A 186 -9.25 14.81 28.77
C ALA A 186 -9.56 14.84 30.28
#